data_AF-A0A7S0EZN0-F1
#
_entry.id   AF-A0A7S0EZN0-F1
#
_cell.length_a   1.000
_cell.length_b   1.000
_cell.length_c   1.000
_cell.angle_alpha   90.00
_cell.angle_beta   90.00
_cell.angle_gamma   90.00
#
_symmetry.space_group_name_H-M   'P 1'
#
loop_
_entity.id
_entity.type
_entity.pdbx_description
1 polymer ?
#
loop_
_entity_poly.entity_id
_entity_poly.type
_entity_poly.pdbx_seq_one_letter_code
_entity_poly.pdbx_strand_id
1 'polypeptide(L)'
;PLTGEDVGLQQAIFGTERGQRTLEAFVCWVNAHLGRAQSLGSGSTSLRLFVGCKSGQHRSVALLCRFARLRESAAGPCETVLAVSHRDREKWVTTSLMQQCDVCRREVHRDAWLAHIGGKKHRKQEEKRAKGAKRPGEEEKRAKGAKLPDQEEEAQAQPKKRPRYEERAAPG
;
A
#
# COMPACT_ATOMS: atom_id res chain seq x y z
N PRO A 1 21.14 11.10 5.48
CA PRO A 1 21.51 11.49 4.09
C PRO A 1 20.22 11.72 3.30
N LEU A 2 20.16 12.76 2.47
CA LEU A 2 19.00 12.98 1.59
C LEU A 2 18.90 11.82 0.58
N THR A 3 17.70 11.27 0.41
CA THR A 3 17.40 10.24 -0.60
C THR A 3 16.29 10.75 -1.50
N GLY A 4 16.05 10.08 -2.63
CA GLY A 4 14.96 10.42 -3.54
C GLY A 4 13.56 10.27 -2.93
N GLU A 5 13.43 9.72 -1.73
CA GLU A 5 12.16 9.68 -0.98
C GLU A 5 11.77 11.08 -0.47
N ASP A 6 12.75 11.94 -0.24
CA ASP A 6 12.54 13.29 0.31
C ASP A 6 11.74 14.17 -0.68
N VAL A 7 10.67 14.79 -0.17
CA VAL A 7 9.76 15.61 -0.99
C VAL A 7 10.47 16.86 -1.53
N GLY A 8 11.32 17.48 -0.71
CA GLY A 8 12.10 18.66 -1.12
C GLY A 8 13.05 18.33 -2.26
N LEU A 9 13.77 17.19 -2.17
CA LEU A 9 14.62 16.72 -3.25
C LEU A 9 13.83 16.38 -4.51
N GLN A 10 12.68 15.73 -4.39
CA GLN A 10 11.81 15.46 -5.53
C GLN A 10 11.34 16.75 -6.20
N GLN A 11 10.97 17.77 -5.42
CA GLN A 11 10.57 19.06 -5.95
C GLN A 11 11.75 19.79 -6.62
N ALA A 12 12.96 19.66 -6.09
CA ALA A 12 14.16 20.19 -6.75
C ALA A 12 14.46 19.49 -8.09
N ILE A 13 14.25 18.17 -8.18
CA ILE A 13 14.47 17.40 -9.42
C ILE A 13 13.38 17.68 -10.47
N PHE A 14 12.11 17.57 -10.06
CA PHE A 14 10.95 17.60 -10.96
C PHE A 14 10.25 18.97 -11.02
N GLY A 15 10.75 19.98 -10.32
CA GLY A 15 10.29 21.37 -10.43
C GLY A 15 10.86 22.10 -11.66
N THR A 16 11.85 21.50 -12.34
CA THR A 16 12.40 22.02 -13.60
C THR A 16 11.65 21.43 -14.80
N GLU A 17 11.58 22.17 -15.91
CA GLU A 17 10.96 21.69 -17.15
C GLU A 17 11.59 20.37 -17.64
N ARG A 18 12.91 20.27 -17.58
CA ARG A 18 13.63 19.02 -17.92
C ARG A 18 13.21 17.85 -17.03
N GLY A 19 13.06 18.11 -15.73
CA GLY A 19 12.59 17.11 -14.77
C GLY A 19 11.18 16.64 -15.09
N GLN A 20 10.26 17.58 -15.35
CA GLN A 20 8.87 17.26 -15.73
C GLN A 20 8.80 16.42 -17.00
N ARG A 21 9.48 16.83 -18.08
CA ARG A 21 9.53 16.06 -19.34
C ARG A 21 10.08 14.65 -19.12
N THR A 22 11.07 14.49 -18.23
CA THR A 22 11.62 13.16 -17.89
C THR A 22 10.58 12.30 -17.18
N LEU A 23 9.83 12.86 -16.23
CA LEU A 23 8.77 12.17 -15.51
C LEU A 23 7.62 11.78 -16.45
N GLU A 24 7.18 12.68 -17.32
CA GLU A 24 6.13 12.42 -18.31
C GLU A 24 6.54 11.33 -19.30
N ALA A 25 7.74 11.42 -19.85
CA ALA A 25 8.26 10.39 -20.74
C ALA A 25 8.31 9.01 -20.04
N PHE A 26 8.73 8.98 -18.77
CA PHE A 26 8.73 7.77 -17.96
C PHE A 26 7.31 7.21 -17.76
N VAL A 27 6.34 8.06 -17.39
CA VAL A 27 4.93 7.67 -17.21
C VAL A 27 4.35 7.08 -18.49
N CYS A 28 4.53 7.78 -19.62
CA CYS A 28 4.07 7.32 -20.94
C CYS A 28 4.70 5.97 -21.31
N TRP A 29 6.00 5.82 -21.08
CA TRP A 29 6.70 4.57 -21.34
C TRP A 29 6.16 3.42 -20.49
N VAL A 30 5.94 3.62 -19.18
CA VAL A 30 5.38 2.58 -18.30
C VAL A 30 3.96 2.20 -18.73
N ASN A 31 3.09 3.16 -19.00
CA ASN A 31 1.71 2.90 -19.42
C ASN A 31 1.65 2.10 -20.74
N ALA A 32 2.52 2.43 -21.71
CA ALA A 32 2.60 1.68 -22.96
C ALA A 32 3.04 0.22 -22.75
N HIS A 33 3.93 -0.04 -21.79
CA HIS A 33 4.35 -1.41 -21.46
C HIS A 33 3.32 -2.16 -20.64
N LEU A 34 2.60 -1.49 -19.74
CA LEU A 34 1.49 -2.08 -18.99
C LEU A 34 0.40 -2.58 -19.95
N GLY A 35 -0.02 -1.76 -20.92
CA GLY A 35 -1.02 -2.18 -21.91
C GLY A 35 -0.57 -3.40 -22.72
N ARG A 36 0.70 -3.46 -23.13
CA ARG A 36 1.27 -4.63 -23.81
C ARG A 36 1.30 -5.87 -22.92
N ALA A 37 1.73 -5.73 -21.67
CA ALA A 37 1.77 -6.85 -20.73
C ALA A 37 0.38 -7.45 -20.49
N GLN A 38 -0.64 -6.60 -20.38
CA GLN A 38 -2.04 -7.03 -20.27
C GLN A 38 -2.53 -7.77 -21.53
N SER A 39 -2.17 -7.29 -22.72
CA SER A 39 -2.59 -7.93 -23.98
C SER A 39 -1.96 -9.31 -24.23
N LEU A 40 -0.80 -9.59 -23.62
CA LEU A 40 -0.07 -10.85 -23.85
C LEU A 40 -0.66 -12.04 -23.07
N GLY A 41 -1.73 -11.84 -22.29
CA GLY A 41 -2.43 -12.93 -21.61
C GLY A 41 -1.57 -13.68 -20.58
N SER A 42 -0.36 -13.20 -20.27
CA SER A 42 0.43 -13.72 -19.18
C SER A 42 -0.33 -13.38 -17.91
N GLY A 43 -0.92 -14.38 -17.24
CA GLY A 43 -1.70 -14.20 -16.00
C GLY A 43 -0.92 -13.56 -14.83
N SER A 44 0.27 -12.99 -15.06
CA SER A 44 0.94 -12.09 -14.14
C SER A 44 0.23 -10.73 -14.14
N THR A 45 -0.42 -10.42 -13.03
CA THR A 45 -0.98 -9.09 -12.72
C THR A 45 0.10 -8.09 -12.27
N SER A 46 1.39 -8.47 -12.33
CA SER A 46 2.48 -7.69 -11.77
C SER A 46 3.49 -7.25 -12.83
N LEU A 47 3.79 -5.94 -12.86
CA LEU A 47 4.88 -5.35 -13.62
C LEU A 47 6.00 -4.93 -12.66
N ARG A 48 7.21 -5.45 -12.85
CA ARG A 48 8.38 -5.05 -12.06
C ARG A 48 9.25 -4.09 -12.87
N LEU A 49 9.44 -2.88 -12.34
CA LEU A 49 10.25 -1.83 -12.95
C LEU A 49 11.60 -1.71 -12.24
N PHE A 50 12.68 -1.64 -13.00
CA PHE A 50 14.02 -1.38 -12.50
C PHE A 50 14.51 -0.04 -13.05
N VAL A 51 14.72 0.93 -12.16
CA VAL A 51 15.21 2.27 -12.53
C VAL A 51 16.54 2.50 -11.83
N GLY A 52 17.60 2.75 -12.60
CA GLY A 52 18.94 3.01 -12.10
C GLY A 52 19.34 4.48 -12.21
N CYS A 53 20.14 4.94 -11.26
CA CYS A 53 20.95 6.16 -11.41
C CYS A 53 22.35 5.90 -10.83
N LYS A 54 23.32 6.79 -11.06
CA LYS A 54 24.73 6.58 -10.68
C LYS A 54 24.92 6.16 -9.20
N SER A 55 24.14 6.75 -8.29
CA SER A 55 24.20 6.42 -6.86
C SER A 55 23.10 5.46 -6.39
N GLY A 56 22.10 5.16 -7.23
CA GLY A 56 20.93 4.36 -6.85
C GLY A 56 20.01 5.00 -5.79
N GLN A 57 20.40 6.10 -5.15
CA GLN A 57 19.72 6.67 -3.98
C GLN A 57 18.89 7.94 -4.24
N HIS A 58 19.15 8.66 -5.35
CA HIS A 58 18.55 9.98 -5.59
C HIS A 58 17.53 9.94 -6.74
N ARG A 59 17.97 10.16 -7.99
CA ARG A 59 17.07 10.36 -9.15
C ARG A 59 16.18 9.16 -9.44
N SER A 60 16.73 7.94 -9.37
CA SER A 60 15.95 6.71 -9.59
C SER A 60 14.84 6.55 -8.56
N VAL A 61 15.17 6.74 -7.27
CA VAL A 61 14.22 6.65 -6.16
C VAL A 61 13.17 7.75 -6.28
N ALA A 62 13.59 8.99 -6.55
CA ALA A 62 12.70 10.12 -6.75
C ALA A 62 11.70 9.88 -7.89
N LEU A 63 12.16 9.34 -9.02
CA LEU A 63 11.31 9.01 -10.17
C LEU A 63 10.26 7.95 -9.81
N LEU A 64 10.68 6.87 -9.15
CA LEU A 64 9.79 5.80 -8.71
C LEU A 64 8.77 6.26 -7.68
N CYS A 65 9.20 7.01 -6.65
CA CYS A 65 8.30 7.57 -5.64
C CYS A 65 7.28 8.53 -6.26
N ARG A 66 7.71 9.42 -7.17
CA ARG A 66 6.83 10.38 -7.83
C ARG A 66 5.83 9.67 -8.75
N PHE A 67 6.28 8.67 -9.51
CA PHE A 67 5.42 7.83 -10.33
C PHE A 67 4.37 7.10 -9.48
N ALA A 68 4.78 6.52 -8.35
CA ALA A 68 3.85 5.83 -7.46
C ALA A 68 2.73 6.73 -6.95
N ARG A 69 3.06 7.95 -6.49
CA ARG A 69 2.05 8.94 -6.07
C ARG A 69 1.09 9.33 -7.20
N LEU A 70 1.59 9.47 -8.43
CA LEU A 70 0.74 9.76 -9.59
C LEU A 70 -0.24 8.62 -9.86
N ARG A 71 0.21 7.37 -9.74
CA ARG A 71 -0.63 6.18 -9.91
C ARG A 71 -1.66 6.05 -8.81
N GLU A 72 -1.31 6.30 -7.56
CA GLU A 72 -2.25 6.33 -6.43
C GLU A 72 -3.32 7.42 -6.58
N SER A 73 -2.96 8.57 -7.16
CA SER A 73 -3.90 9.67 -7.39
C SER A 73 -4.85 9.40 -8.57
N ALA A 74 -4.40 8.62 -9.56
CA ALA A 74 -5.17 8.32 -10.77
C ALA A 74 -5.98 7.02 -10.68
N ALA A 75 -5.51 6.04 -9.91
CA ALA A 75 -6.22 4.79 -9.67
C ALA A 75 -7.21 4.97 -8.52
N GLY A 76 -8.44 4.47 -8.68
CA GLY A 76 -9.36 4.35 -7.57
C GLY A 76 -8.81 3.44 -6.44
N PRO A 77 -9.55 3.26 -5.34
CA PRO A 77 -9.10 2.55 -4.13
C PRO A 77 -8.74 1.06 -4.32
N CYS A 78 -8.87 0.51 -5.53
CA CYS A 78 -8.44 -0.84 -5.86
C CYS A 78 -7.31 -0.79 -6.90
N GLU A 79 -6.21 -1.47 -6.57
CA GLU A 79 -5.33 -2.14 -7.55
C GLU A 79 -4.11 -1.39 -8.09
N THR A 80 -3.33 -0.70 -7.25
CA THR A 80 -1.88 -0.60 -7.53
C THR A 80 -1.04 -0.45 -6.26
N VAL A 81 -0.56 -1.57 -5.70
CA VAL A 81 0.48 -1.50 -4.66
C VAL A 81 1.84 -1.36 -5.34
N LEU A 82 2.37 -0.13 -5.39
CA LEU A 82 3.73 0.16 -5.84
C LEU A 82 4.68 0.13 -4.64
N ALA A 83 5.27 -1.05 -4.41
CA ALA A 83 6.46 -1.13 -3.56
C ALA A 83 7.66 -0.56 -4.33
N VAL A 84 8.36 0.41 -3.74
CA VAL A 84 9.60 0.95 -4.31
C VAL A 84 10.78 0.31 -3.60
N SER A 85 11.54 -0.53 -4.31
CA SER A 85 12.78 -1.11 -3.80
C SER A 85 13.98 -0.38 -4.41
N HIS A 86 14.93 0.02 -3.57
CA HIS A 86 16.18 0.64 -3.99
C HIS A 86 17.37 -0.06 -3.33
N ARG A 87 18.52 -0.07 -4.01
CA ARG A 87 19.73 -0.71 -3.50
C ARG A 87 20.53 0.31 -2.71
N ASP A 88 20.66 0.12 -1.40
CA ASP A 88 21.54 0.89 -0.55
C ASP A 88 22.79 0.08 -0.20
N ARG A 89 23.94 0.48 -0.76
CA ARG A 89 25.28 -0.12 -0.63
C ARG A 89 25.36 -1.62 -0.98
N GLU A 90 24.67 -2.49 -0.25
CA GLU A 90 24.61 -3.95 -0.45
C GLU A 90 23.22 -4.55 -0.19
N LYS A 91 22.24 -3.76 0.29
CA LYS A 91 20.91 -4.26 0.68
C LYS A 91 19.81 -3.67 -0.20
N TRP A 92 18.84 -4.50 -0.56
CA TRP A 92 17.60 -4.03 -1.15
C TRP A 92 16.71 -3.47 -0.04
N VAL A 93 16.45 -2.16 -0.10
CA VAL A 93 15.53 -1.48 0.80
C VAL A 93 14.22 -1.28 0.05
N THR A 94 13.21 -2.06 0.45
CA THR A 94 11.84 -1.86 -0.01
C THR A 94 11.15 -0.90 0.92
N THR A 95 10.87 0.30 0.41
CA THR A 95 10.14 1.31 1.17
C THR A 95 8.66 1.16 0.87
N SER A 96 7.91 0.74 1.89
CA SER A 96 6.46 0.85 1.85
C SER A 96 6.08 2.33 1.90
N LEU A 97 5.24 2.78 0.97
CA LEU A 97 4.66 4.11 0.98
C LEU A 97 3.60 4.27 2.09
N MET A 98 3.09 3.14 2.59
CA MET A 98 2.13 3.08 3.69
C MET A 98 2.83 2.64 4.98
N GLN A 99 2.52 3.33 6.08
CA GLN A 99 2.97 2.98 7.42
C GLN A 99 1.76 2.75 8.32
N GLN A 100 1.76 1.67 9.09
CA GLN A 100 0.70 1.39 10.05
C GLN A 100 0.91 2.25 11.32
N CYS A 101 -0.12 3.00 11.70
CA CYS A 101 -0.12 3.74 12.95
C CYS A 101 -0.52 2.86 14.12
N ASP A 102 0.36 2.71 15.11
CA ASP A 102 0.10 1.88 16.28
C ASP A 102 -1.02 2.40 17.16
N VAL A 103 -1.19 3.73 17.23
CA VAL A 103 -2.26 4.38 18.01
C VAL A 103 -3.60 4.20 17.31
N CYS A 104 -3.68 4.60 16.04
CA CYS A 104 -4.91 4.61 15.25
C CYS A 104 -5.29 3.26 14.65
N ARG A 105 -4.35 2.30 14.60
CA ARG A 105 -4.47 1.02 13.89
C ARG A 105 -4.92 1.19 12.43
N ARG A 106 -4.50 2.28 11.78
CA ARG A 106 -4.78 2.59 10.38
C ARG A 106 -3.49 2.66 9.60
N GLU A 107 -3.53 2.24 8.35
CA GLU A 107 -2.45 2.50 7.40
C GLU A 107 -2.54 3.95 6.92
N VAL A 108 -1.41 4.63 6.95
CA VAL A 108 -1.27 6.04 6.63
C VAL A 108 -0.12 6.20 5.65
N HIS A 109 -0.34 6.96 4.58
CA HIS A 109 0.71 7.27 3.63
C HIS A 109 1.85 8.05 4.33
N ARG A 110 3.10 7.72 4.02
CA ARG A 110 4.30 8.27 4.70
C ARG A 110 4.34 9.80 4.66
N ASP A 111 3.94 10.41 3.55
CA ASP A 111 3.87 11.88 3.43
C ASP A 111 2.81 12.52 4.33
N ALA A 112 1.72 11.80 4.59
CA ALA A 112 0.65 12.24 5.48
C ALA A 112 0.94 11.87 6.95
N TRP A 113 2.07 11.22 7.24
CA TRP A 113 2.37 10.72 8.58
C TRP A 113 2.48 11.84 9.61
N LEU A 114 3.23 12.91 9.30
CA LEU A 114 3.38 14.05 10.21
C LEU A 114 2.05 14.76 10.48
N ALA A 115 1.24 14.95 9.43
CA ALA A 115 -0.10 15.51 9.57
C ALA A 115 -1.04 14.58 10.36
N HIS A 116 -0.88 13.28 10.19
CA HIS A 116 -1.64 12.26 10.92
C HIS A 116 -1.33 12.30 12.42
N ILE A 117 -0.06 12.21 12.81
CA ILE A 117 0.33 12.20 14.23
C ILE A 117 0.06 13.54 14.92
N GLY A 118 0.17 14.65 14.18
CA GLY A 118 -0.21 15.98 14.67
C GLY A 118 -1.73 16.23 14.71
N GLY A 119 -2.54 15.32 14.15
CA GLY A 119 -3.98 15.48 14.03
C GLY A 119 -4.73 15.32 15.36
N LYS A 120 -5.79 16.13 15.57
CA LYS A 120 -6.64 16.07 16.78
C LYS A 120 -7.17 14.67 17.08
N LYS A 121 -7.49 13.88 16.05
CA LYS A 121 -7.99 12.50 16.19
C LYS A 121 -6.93 11.56 16.79
N HIS A 122 -5.68 11.68 16.32
CA HIS A 122 -4.57 10.87 16.79
C HIS A 122 -4.28 11.17 18.27
N ARG A 123 -4.08 12.46 18.60
CA ARG A 123 -3.81 12.92 19.97
C ARG A 123 -4.87 12.46 20.99
N LYS A 124 -6.16 12.53 20.62
CA LYS A 124 -7.26 12.06 21.47
C LYS A 124 -7.18 10.55 21.76
N GLN A 125 -6.69 9.75 20.80
CA GLN A 125 -6.51 8.31 21.00
C GLN A 125 -5.27 8.00 21.84
N GLU A 126 -4.19 8.76 21.67
CA GLU A 126 -3.01 8.67 22.55
C GLU A 126 -3.39 8.94 24.01
N GLU A 127 -4.16 10.01 24.26
CA GLU A 127 -4.64 10.35 25.61
C GLU A 127 -5.51 9.23 26.21
N LYS A 128 -6.37 8.60 25.40
CA LYS A 128 -7.17 7.44 25.85
C LYS A 128 -6.30 6.26 26.23
N ARG A 129 -5.24 5.97 25.45
CA ARG A 129 -4.28 4.89 25.79
C ARG A 129 -3.52 5.19 27.07
N ALA A 130 -3.07 6.43 27.26
CA ALA A 130 -2.38 6.85 28.47
C ALA A 130 -3.26 6.72 29.72
N LYS A 131 -4.57 6.98 29.60
CA LYS A 131 -5.53 6.86 30.70
C LYS A 131 -5.99 5.41 30.96
N GLY A 132 -6.11 4.60 29.91
CA GLY A 132 -6.52 3.19 29.98
C GLY A 132 -5.45 2.25 30.52
N ALA A 133 -4.17 2.65 30.56
CA ALA A 133 -3.09 1.86 31.14
C ALA A 133 -3.10 1.81 32.68
N LYS A 134 -3.99 2.55 33.35
CA LYS A 134 -4.22 2.44 34.80
C LYS A 134 -5.50 1.67 35.08
N ARG A 135 -5.40 0.35 35.10
CA ARG A 135 -5.99 -0.55 36.12
C ARG A 135 -5.71 -2.03 35.79
N PRO A 136 -4.56 -2.58 36.18
CA PRO A 136 -4.50 -3.98 36.54
C PRO A 136 -5.23 -4.12 37.88
N GLY A 137 -6.49 -4.56 37.86
CA GLY A 137 -7.23 -4.78 39.09
C GLY A 137 -8.74 -4.66 38.96
N GLU A 138 -9.36 -5.39 38.03
CA GLU A 138 -10.73 -5.90 38.18
C GLU A 138 -10.89 -7.15 37.30
N GLU A 139 -10.10 -8.19 37.58
CA GLU A 139 -10.34 -9.53 37.06
C GLU A 139 -10.25 -10.56 38.21
N GLU A 140 -10.82 -10.22 39.36
CA GLU A 140 -10.96 -11.16 40.48
C GLU A 140 -12.25 -10.85 41.25
N LYS A 141 -13.41 -11.01 40.57
CA LYS A 141 -14.74 -11.18 41.20
C LYS A 141 -15.85 -11.43 40.16
N ARG A 142 -15.68 -12.39 39.25
CA ARG A 142 -16.84 -12.95 38.54
C ARG A 142 -16.65 -14.41 38.13
N ALA A 143 -16.28 -15.24 39.10
CA ALA A 143 -16.41 -16.69 39.01
C ALA A 143 -17.45 -17.15 40.05
N LYS A 144 -18.74 -16.96 39.75
CA LYS A 144 -19.85 -17.75 40.30
C LYS A 144 -21.09 -17.54 39.43
N GLY A 145 -21.43 -18.57 38.67
CA GLY A 145 -22.74 -18.70 38.03
C GLY A 145 -22.76 -18.51 36.51
N ALA A 146 -22.09 -19.39 35.76
CA ALA A 146 -22.45 -19.66 34.37
C ALA A 146 -22.84 -21.13 34.25
N LYS A 147 -24.15 -21.36 34.30
CA LYS A 147 -24.82 -22.60 33.97
C LYS A 147 -24.58 -22.85 32.47
N LEU A 148 -23.92 -23.97 32.13
CA LEU A 148 -23.85 -24.47 30.77
C LEU A 148 -25.27 -24.76 30.25
N PRO A 149 -25.66 -24.29 29.07
CA PRO A 149 -26.61 -24.99 28.23
C PRO A 149 -25.87 -25.88 27.23
N ASP A 150 -26.41 -27.08 27.12
CA ASP A 150 -26.03 -28.18 26.27
C ASP A 150 -26.05 -27.85 24.77
N GLN A 151 -25.48 -28.83 24.08
CA GLN A 151 -25.10 -28.95 22.66
C GLN A 151 -26.28 -28.91 21.68
N GLU A 152 -25.91 -29.09 20.41
CA GLU A 152 -26.73 -29.34 19.20
C GLU A 152 -27.12 -28.04 18.47
N GLU A 153 -26.88 -27.87 17.17
CA GLU A 153 -27.09 -28.83 16.08
C GLU A 153 -26.27 -28.40 14.84
N GLU A 154 -25.65 -29.39 14.18
CA GLU A 154 -25.04 -29.27 12.85
C GLU A 154 -26.07 -28.81 11.81
N ALA A 155 -25.70 -27.83 10.98
CA ALA A 155 -26.36 -27.63 9.68
C ALA A 155 -25.31 -27.56 8.57
N GLN A 156 -25.17 -28.70 7.90
CA GLN A 156 -24.45 -28.89 6.64
C GLN A 156 -24.98 -27.94 5.56
N ALA A 157 -24.12 -27.09 5.01
CA ALA A 157 -24.42 -26.28 3.83
C ALA A 157 -23.80 -26.91 2.57
N GLN A 158 -24.66 -27.35 1.66
CA GLN A 158 -24.34 -28.00 0.39
C GLN A 158 -23.58 -27.09 -0.60
N PRO A 159 -22.72 -27.64 -1.48
CA PRO A 159 -22.04 -26.89 -2.52
C PRO A 159 -22.99 -26.50 -3.68
N LYS A 160 -23.07 -25.19 -3.98
CA LYS A 160 -23.80 -24.66 -5.13
C LYS A 160 -23.07 -25.02 -6.43
N LYS A 161 -23.78 -25.73 -7.32
CA LYS A 161 -23.37 -26.07 -8.69
C LYS A 161 -23.04 -24.78 -9.47
N ARG A 162 -21.87 -24.74 -10.12
CA ARG A 162 -21.52 -23.70 -11.10
C ARG A 162 -22.26 -23.97 -12.43
N PRO A 163 -22.82 -22.93 -13.09
CA PRO A 163 -23.34 -23.06 -14.43
C PRO A 163 -22.20 -23.18 -15.45
N ARG A 164 -22.36 -24.16 -16.35
CA ARG A 164 -21.56 -24.42 -17.55
C ARG A 164 -21.92 -23.34 -18.57
N TYR A 165 -20.99 -22.45 -18.92
CA TYR A 165 -21.19 -21.53 -20.04
C TYR A 165 -20.66 -22.17 -21.33
N GLU A 166 -21.47 -22.06 -22.37
CA GLU A 166 -21.25 -22.63 -23.69
C GLU A 166 -20.18 -21.86 -24.46
N GLU A 167 -19.33 -22.62 -25.10
CA GLU A 167 -18.33 -22.23 -26.10
C GLU A 167 -19.08 -21.77 -27.37
N ARG A 168 -19.00 -20.48 -27.70
CA ARG A 168 -19.45 -19.96 -29.00
C ARG A 168 -18.25 -19.72 -29.90
N ALA A 169 -18.29 -20.44 -31.01
CA ALA A 169 -17.37 -20.40 -32.13
C ALA A 169 -17.19 -18.99 -32.72
N ALA A 170 -15.97 -18.70 -33.13
CA ALA A 170 -15.63 -17.58 -34.00
C ALA A 170 -16.06 -17.85 -35.45
N PRO A 171 -16.48 -16.83 -36.21
CA PRO A 171 -16.46 -16.90 -37.67
C PRO A 171 -15.19 -16.25 -38.25
N GLY A 172 -14.59 -17.00 -39.18
CA GLY A 172 -14.11 -16.55 -40.50
C GLY A 172 -13.17 -15.36 -40.57
#